data_AF-A0A830CLQ3-F1
#
_entry.id   AF-A0A830CLQ3-F1
#
_cell.length_a   1.000
_cell.length_b   1.000
_cell.length_c   1.000
_cell.angle_alpha   90.00
_cell.angle_beta   90.00
_cell.angle_gamma   90.00
#
_symmetry.space_group_name_H-M   'P 1'
#
loop_
_entity.id
_entity.type
_entity.pdbx_description
1 polymer ?
#
loop_
_entity_poly.entity_id
_entity_poly.type
_entity_poly.pdbx_seq_one_letter_code
_entity_poly.pdbx_strand_id
1 'polypeptide(L)'
;MKVTVTTRSGRELIKGGLELSDSATVADLQEAIHKRTKKYYPSRQRLTLPLPPGSKERPTVLHYKKSLKEYADGNKNELTVVFKDLGPQVNYSTLFFFEYLGPLILYPVFYYFPAVYQFFGYKGERVIHPVQTYALYYWSLHYFKRIMETFFVHRFSHATSPLSNVFRNCAYYWTFGAWIAYYVNHPLYTPVSDLQMKVGFAFGLLCQVSNFYCHILLRSLRSSDGGGYQIPYGFLFNIVTCANYTTEIYQWLGFNIATQTIAGCVFMAVAAAIMTNWALAKHRRLKKLFDGKEGRPRYPRRWVILPPFL
;
A
#
# COMPACT_ATOMS: atom_id res chain seq x y z
N MET A 1 31.87 -17.23 11.33
CA MET A 1 31.50 -17.49 9.93
C MET A 1 32.08 -16.43 8.97
N LYS A 2 32.66 -16.84 7.85
CA LYS A 2 33.11 -15.96 6.75
C LYS A 2 31.99 -15.79 5.72
N VAL A 3 31.66 -14.56 5.35
CA VAL A 3 30.59 -14.23 4.42
C VAL A 3 31.14 -13.50 3.20
N THR A 4 31.00 -14.10 2.03
CA THR A 4 31.37 -13.49 0.74
C THR A 4 30.18 -12.72 0.19
N VAL A 5 30.33 -11.41 0.00
CA VAL A 5 29.28 -10.54 -0.53
C VAL A 5 29.58 -10.23 -1.98
N THR A 6 28.77 -10.77 -2.90
CA THR A 6 28.95 -10.59 -4.35
C THR A 6 27.84 -9.73 -4.94
N THR A 7 28.11 -9.09 -6.06
CA THR A 7 27.09 -8.45 -6.90
C THR A 7 26.46 -9.49 -7.84
N ARG A 8 25.37 -9.13 -8.52
CA ARG A 8 24.73 -10.02 -9.50
C ARG A 8 25.64 -10.46 -10.66
N SER A 9 26.67 -9.68 -10.98
CA SER A 9 27.67 -10.04 -11.99
C SER A 9 28.77 -10.94 -11.46
N GLY A 10 28.67 -11.42 -10.21
CA GLY A 10 29.67 -12.26 -9.55
C GLY A 10 30.86 -11.49 -8.96
N ARG A 11 30.95 -10.16 -9.18
CA ARG A 11 32.03 -9.34 -8.60
C ARG A 11 31.87 -9.22 -7.10
N GLU A 12 32.92 -9.44 -6.34
CA GLU A 12 32.96 -9.15 -4.90
C GLU A 12 32.70 -7.67 -4.62
N LEU A 13 31.71 -7.41 -3.79
CA LEU A 13 31.39 -6.05 -3.31
C LEU A 13 32.40 -5.60 -2.25
N ILE A 14 32.80 -6.52 -1.37
CA ILE A 14 33.77 -6.31 -0.30
C ILE A 14 34.88 -7.33 -0.50
N LYS A 15 36.07 -6.86 -0.90
CA LYS A 15 37.23 -7.72 -1.13
C LYS A 15 37.59 -8.48 0.14
N GLY A 16 37.76 -9.80 0.02
CA GLY A 16 38.12 -10.67 1.16
C GLY A 16 36.95 -11.07 2.05
N GLY A 17 35.73 -10.63 1.75
CA GLY A 17 34.53 -10.97 2.51
C GLY A 17 34.43 -10.27 3.87
N LEU A 18 33.53 -10.77 4.71
CA LEU A 18 33.28 -10.29 6.07
C LEU A 18 33.35 -11.45 7.05
N GLU A 19 34.07 -11.29 8.15
CA GLU A 19 34.02 -12.23 9.27
C GLU A 19 33.00 -11.77 10.30
N LEU A 20 32.07 -12.65 10.61
CA LEU A 20 30.99 -12.41 11.57
C LEU A 20 30.95 -13.53 12.60
N SER A 21 30.43 -13.21 13.79
CA SER A 21 30.21 -14.21 14.83
C SER A 21 29.24 -15.28 14.34
N ASP A 22 29.31 -16.45 14.95
CA ASP A 22 28.47 -17.58 14.62
C ASP A 22 26.99 -17.40 15.02
N SER A 23 26.74 -16.46 15.93
CA SER A 23 25.40 -16.02 16.34
C SER A 23 24.87 -14.85 15.50
N ALA A 24 25.64 -14.35 14.54
CA ALA A 24 25.26 -13.18 13.76
C ALA A 24 24.00 -13.39 12.93
N THR A 25 23.20 -12.35 12.88
CA THR A 25 21.97 -12.25 12.09
C THR A 25 22.24 -11.60 10.75
N VAL A 26 21.24 -11.66 9.87
CA VAL A 26 21.28 -10.92 8.59
C VAL A 26 21.36 -9.41 8.83
N ALA A 27 20.77 -8.89 9.90
CA ALA A 27 20.90 -7.47 10.28
C ALA A 27 22.35 -7.09 10.61
N ASP A 28 23.07 -7.95 11.34
CA ASP A 28 24.49 -7.73 11.66
C ASP A 28 25.36 -7.70 10.40
N LEU A 29 25.06 -8.56 9.43
CA LEU A 29 25.71 -8.54 8.11
C LEU A 29 25.42 -7.24 7.35
N GLN A 30 24.17 -6.76 7.37
CA GLN A 30 23.82 -5.49 6.74
C GLN A 30 24.58 -4.32 7.39
N GLU A 31 24.68 -4.29 8.71
CA GLU A 31 25.47 -3.29 9.44
C GLU A 31 26.97 -3.39 9.12
N ALA A 32 27.52 -4.60 9.03
CA ALA A 32 28.92 -4.81 8.66
C ALA A 32 29.21 -4.29 7.22
N ILE A 33 28.31 -4.54 6.28
CA ILE A 33 28.39 -3.98 4.91
C ILE A 33 28.34 -2.45 4.96
N HIS A 34 27.43 -1.87 5.76
CA HIS A 34 27.31 -0.42 5.90
C HIS A 34 28.56 0.21 6.53
N LYS A 35 29.17 -0.43 7.52
CA LYS A 35 30.43 0.02 8.14
C LYS A 35 31.57 0.09 7.11
N ARG A 36 31.66 -0.88 6.21
CA ARG A 36 32.66 -0.90 5.12
C ARG A 36 32.32 0.06 3.98
N THR A 37 31.04 0.20 3.64
CA THR A 37 30.57 1.09 2.56
C THR A 37 29.38 1.91 3.03
N LYS A 38 29.64 3.13 3.53
CA LYS A 38 28.63 4.01 4.15
C LYS A 38 27.42 4.31 3.27
N LYS A 39 27.58 4.31 1.94
CA LYS A 39 26.48 4.48 0.98
C LYS A 39 25.36 3.44 1.15
N TYR A 40 25.69 2.20 1.53
CA TYR A 40 24.76 1.09 1.60
C TYR A 40 24.27 0.90 3.04
N TYR A 41 23.42 1.79 3.53
CA TYR A 41 22.73 1.62 4.80
C TYR A 41 21.75 0.44 4.76
N PRO A 42 21.44 -0.22 5.90
CA PRO A 42 20.78 -1.53 5.93
C PRO A 42 19.50 -1.66 5.07
N SER A 43 18.58 -0.70 5.13
CA SER A 43 17.32 -0.77 4.38
C SER A 43 17.50 -0.64 2.86
N ARG A 44 18.61 -0.07 2.39
CA ARG A 44 18.98 -0.01 0.95
C ARG A 44 19.51 -1.35 0.43
N GLN A 45 19.84 -2.29 1.32
CA GLN A 45 20.43 -3.57 0.95
C GLN A 45 19.37 -4.65 0.79
N ARG A 46 19.39 -5.35 -0.35
CA ARG A 46 18.69 -6.64 -0.49
C ARG A 46 19.71 -7.75 -0.67
N LEU A 47 19.69 -8.69 0.27
CA LEU A 47 20.56 -9.86 0.28
C LEU A 47 19.76 -11.10 -0.13
N THR A 48 20.31 -11.87 -1.06
CA THR A 48 19.71 -13.14 -1.49
C THR A 48 20.76 -14.24 -1.58
N LEU A 49 20.31 -15.50 -1.49
CA LEU A 49 21.17 -16.62 -1.84
C LEU A 49 21.49 -16.62 -3.35
N PRO A 50 22.67 -17.11 -3.75
CA PRO A 50 23.01 -17.29 -5.15
C PRO A 50 22.06 -18.30 -5.80
N LEU A 51 21.74 -18.07 -7.07
CA LEU A 51 20.98 -19.02 -7.88
C LEU A 51 21.94 -19.78 -8.79
N PRO A 52 21.67 -21.08 -9.06
CA PRO A 52 22.37 -21.81 -10.10
C PRO A 52 22.23 -21.09 -11.46
N PRO A 53 23.30 -21.05 -12.28
CA PRO A 53 23.22 -20.50 -13.64
C PRO A 53 22.08 -21.16 -14.43
N GLY A 54 21.22 -20.35 -15.05
CA GLY A 54 20.08 -20.84 -15.86
C GLY A 54 18.81 -21.20 -15.08
N SER A 55 18.80 -21.11 -13.75
CA SER A 55 17.58 -21.33 -12.96
C SER A 55 16.53 -20.23 -13.21
N LYS A 56 15.27 -20.63 -13.43
CA LYS A 56 14.11 -19.73 -13.52
C LYS A 56 13.48 -19.44 -12.15
N GLU A 57 14.04 -19.99 -11.07
CA GLU A 57 13.50 -19.83 -9.73
C GLU A 57 13.75 -18.42 -9.17
N ARG A 58 12.94 -18.04 -8.17
CA ARG A 58 13.13 -16.75 -7.48
C ARG A 58 14.20 -16.92 -6.41
N PRO A 59 15.16 -16.00 -6.31
CA PRO A 59 16.22 -16.10 -5.32
C PRO A 59 15.63 -15.96 -3.91
N THR A 60 16.09 -16.83 -3.00
CA THR A 60 15.70 -16.79 -1.59
C THR A 60 16.21 -15.51 -0.95
N VAL A 61 15.30 -14.70 -0.42
CA VAL A 61 15.63 -13.43 0.26
C VAL A 61 15.96 -13.73 1.72
N LEU A 62 17.09 -13.19 2.19
CA LEU A 62 17.51 -13.33 3.57
C LEU A 62 16.67 -12.40 4.46
N HIS A 63 16.15 -12.94 5.56
CA HIS A 63 15.32 -12.20 6.51
C HIS A 63 16.17 -11.59 7.61
N TYR A 64 16.05 -10.28 7.84
CA TYR A 64 16.93 -9.53 8.75
C TYR A 64 17.05 -10.11 10.18
N LYS A 65 15.97 -10.69 10.73
CA LYS A 65 15.98 -11.33 12.07
C LYS A 65 16.56 -12.75 12.12
N LYS A 66 16.70 -13.43 10.98
CA LYS A 66 17.15 -14.83 10.96
C LYS A 66 18.66 -14.90 11.13
N SER A 67 19.13 -15.99 11.74
CA SER A 67 20.56 -16.25 11.85
C SER A 67 21.15 -16.55 10.46
N LEU A 68 22.38 -16.10 10.22
CA LEU A 68 23.10 -16.44 8.99
C LEU A 68 23.33 -17.95 8.85
N LYS A 69 23.42 -18.68 9.97
CA LYS A 69 23.55 -20.15 9.97
C LYS A 69 22.34 -20.86 9.38
N GLU A 70 21.13 -20.28 9.48
CA GLU A 70 19.93 -20.86 8.84
C GLU A 70 20.02 -20.88 7.30
N TYR A 71 20.95 -20.10 6.73
CA TYR A 71 21.14 -19.96 5.29
C TYR A 71 22.43 -20.63 4.79
N ALA A 72 23.25 -21.19 5.69
CA ALA A 72 24.46 -21.89 5.33
C ALA A 72 24.15 -23.38 5.13
N ASP A 73 24.62 -23.95 4.02
CA ASP A 73 24.57 -25.40 3.80
C ASP A 73 25.50 -26.09 4.81
N GLY A 74 24.98 -27.13 5.48
CA GLY A 74 25.53 -27.79 6.67
C GLY A 74 27.06 -27.77 6.85
N ASN A 75 27.50 -27.42 8.06
CA ASN A 75 28.87 -27.39 8.57
C ASN A 75 29.91 -26.54 7.81
N LYS A 76 29.54 -25.81 6.77
CA LYS A 76 30.46 -24.85 6.14
C LYS A 76 30.43 -23.53 6.91
N ASN A 77 31.59 -23.12 7.43
CA ASN A 77 31.80 -21.79 8.03
C ASN A 77 31.83 -20.65 6.99
N GLU A 78 31.40 -20.91 5.75
CA GLU A 78 31.40 -19.98 4.63
C GLU A 78 30.00 -19.82 4.04
N LEU A 79 29.57 -18.58 3.83
CA LEU A 79 28.29 -18.24 3.21
C LEU A 79 28.52 -17.25 2.07
N THR A 80 27.98 -17.53 0.89
CA THR A 80 27.97 -16.56 -0.22
C THR A 80 26.59 -15.92 -0.32
N VAL A 81 26.56 -14.59 -0.35
CA VAL A 81 25.33 -13.81 -0.54
C VAL A 81 25.46 -12.89 -1.74
N VAL A 82 24.35 -12.71 -2.44
CA VAL A 82 24.23 -11.76 -3.56
C VAL A 82 23.58 -10.48 -3.05
N PHE A 83 24.32 -9.39 -3.17
CA PHE A 83 23.90 -8.04 -2.85
C PHE A 83 23.20 -7.37 -4.04
N LYS A 84 22.09 -6.71 -3.75
CA LYS A 84 21.41 -5.78 -4.65
C LYS A 84 21.18 -4.45 -3.95
N ASP A 85 21.63 -3.38 -4.58
CA ASP A 85 21.28 -2.00 -4.21
C ASP A 85 19.82 -1.71 -4.60
N LEU A 86 18.99 -1.35 -3.62
CA LEU A 86 17.58 -0.94 -3.84
C LEU A 86 17.43 0.55 -4.15
N GLY A 87 18.50 1.34 -4.02
CA GLY A 87 18.47 2.80 -4.10
C GLY A 87 17.90 3.45 -2.81
N PRO A 88 17.71 4.78 -2.80
CA PRO A 88 17.14 5.49 -1.66
C PRO A 88 15.79 4.92 -1.23
N GLN A 89 15.69 4.61 0.07
CA GLN A 89 14.52 4.02 0.71
C GLN A 89 13.89 4.99 1.70
N VAL A 90 12.57 4.89 1.86
CA VAL A 90 11.77 5.64 2.83
C VAL A 90 10.82 4.70 3.57
N ASN A 91 10.45 5.04 4.80
CA ASN A 91 9.46 4.28 5.57
C ASN A 91 8.09 4.30 4.88
N TYR A 92 7.34 3.20 4.97
CA TYR A 92 5.99 3.15 4.40
C TYR A 92 5.03 4.17 5.03
N SER A 93 5.17 4.46 6.32
CA SER A 93 4.38 5.49 6.99
C SER A 93 4.57 6.87 6.36
N THR A 94 5.82 7.25 6.08
CA THR A 94 6.15 8.49 5.38
C THR A 94 5.59 8.51 3.96
N LEU A 95 5.73 7.41 3.22
CA LEU A 95 5.19 7.31 1.85
C LEU A 95 3.67 7.55 1.84
N PHE A 96 2.93 6.82 2.70
CA PHE A 96 1.47 6.94 2.76
C PHE A 96 1.02 8.30 3.30
N PHE A 97 1.77 8.89 4.24
CA PHE A 97 1.49 10.24 4.71
C PHE A 97 1.49 11.25 3.56
N PHE A 98 2.57 11.33 2.78
CA PHE A 98 2.65 12.28 1.66
C PHE A 98 1.67 11.96 0.53
N GLU A 99 1.43 10.67 0.28
CA GLU A 99 0.40 10.21 -0.67
C GLU A 99 -0.99 10.79 -0.35
N TYR A 100 -1.39 10.74 0.93
CA TYR A 100 -2.72 11.19 1.38
C TYR A 100 -2.79 12.67 1.76
N LEU A 101 -1.66 13.30 2.09
CA LEU A 101 -1.61 14.71 2.46
C LEU A 101 -2.08 15.63 1.34
N GLY A 102 -1.70 15.33 0.09
CA GLY A 102 -2.09 16.14 -1.06
C GLY A 102 -3.60 16.25 -1.23
N PRO A 103 -4.33 15.14 -1.43
CA PRO A 103 -5.79 15.18 -1.53
C PRO A 103 -6.49 15.85 -0.34
N LEU A 104 -5.92 15.73 0.87
CA LEU A 104 -6.46 16.38 2.07
C LEU A 104 -6.31 17.90 2.03
N ILE A 105 -5.21 18.43 1.49
CA ILE A 105 -4.96 19.87 1.38
C ILE A 105 -5.59 20.46 0.12
N LEU A 106 -5.42 19.80 -1.02
CA LEU A 106 -5.82 20.31 -2.33
C LEU A 106 -7.34 20.44 -2.43
N TYR A 107 -8.11 19.49 -1.89
CA TYR A 107 -9.58 19.56 -2.01
C TYR A 107 -10.17 20.80 -1.34
N PRO A 108 -9.84 21.12 -0.07
CA PRO A 108 -10.20 22.40 0.55
C PRO A 108 -9.76 23.62 -0.24
N VAL A 109 -8.61 23.58 -0.94
CA VAL A 109 -8.17 24.72 -1.76
C VAL A 109 -9.19 25.04 -2.86
N PHE A 110 -9.66 24.03 -3.61
CA PHE A 110 -10.70 24.24 -4.61
C PHE A 110 -12.05 24.69 -3.99
N TYR A 111 -12.34 24.25 -2.77
CA TYR A 111 -13.57 24.65 -2.09
C TYR A 111 -13.54 26.08 -1.54
N TYR A 112 -12.46 26.52 -0.89
CA TYR A 112 -12.40 27.82 -0.21
C TYR A 112 -11.86 28.96 -1.07
N PHE A 113 -11.09 28.67 -2.12
CA PHE A 113 -10.43 29.69 -2.93
C PHE A 113 -11.05 29.78 -4.33
N PRO A 114 -12.11 30.58 -4.53
CA PRO A 114 -12.76 30.73 -5.83
C PRO A 114 -11.83 31.33 -6.90
N ALA A 115 -10.74 31.99 -6.49
CA ALA A 115 -9.69 32.49 -7.38
C ALA A 115 -9.12 31.41 -8.31
N VAL A 116 -9.15 30.14 -7.90
CA VAL A 116 -8.72 29.02 -8.76
C VAL A 116 -9.56 28.98 -10.05
N TYR A 117 -10.88 29.17 -9.97
CA TYR A 117 -11.76 29.17 -11.14
C TYR A 117 -11.64 30.45 -11.96
N GLN A 118 -11.39 31.57 -11.31
CA GLN A 118 -11.13 32.85 -11.99
C GLN A 118 -9.85 32.79 -12.81
N PHE A 119 -8.80 32.14 -12.29
CA PHE A 119 -7.57 31.89 -13.03
C PHE A 119 -7.82 31.07 -14.30
N PHE A 120 -8.77 30.14 -14.27
CA PHE A 120 -9.23 29.38 -15.45
C PHE A 120 -10.30 30.10 -16.29
N GLY A 121 -10.52 31.40 -16.06
CA GLY A 121 -11.36 32.25 -16.91
C GLY A 121 -12.83 32.36 -16.49
N TYR A 122 -13.22 31.79 -15.34
CA TYR A 122 -14.59 31.94 -14.84
C TYR A 122 -14.80 33.26 -14.11
N LYS A 123 -15.66 34.13 -14.64
CA LYS A 123 -15.94 35.47 -14.09
C LYS A 123 -17.26 35.60 -13.32
N GLY A 124 -18.03 34.51 -13.22
CA GLY A 124 -19.31 34.51 -12.52
C GLY A 124 -19.16 34.43 -11.00
N GLU A 125 -20.26 34.72 -10.30
CA GLU A 125 -20.37 34.44 -8.88
C GLU A 125 -20.49 32.92 -8.64
N ARG A 126 -19.84 32.42 -7.58
CA ARG A 126 -19.89 31.01 -7.23
C ARG A 126 -20.89 30.81 -6.10
N VAL A 127 -21.98 30.10 -6.40
CA VAL A 127 -22.92 29.60 -5.40
C VAL A 127 -22.43 28.25 -4.90
N ILE A 128 -22.36 28.06 -3.59
CA ILE A 128 -21.97 26.79 -2.98
C ILE A 128 -23.24 26.00 -2.65
N HIS A 129 -23.37 24.82 -3.27
CA HIS A 129 -24.47 23.89 -3.01
C HIS A 129 -24.13 22.97 -1.83
N PRO A 130 -25.15 22.49 -1.06
CA PRO A 130 -24.92 21.58 0.07
C PRO A 130 -24.06 20.37 -0.27
N VAL A 131 -24.26 19.75 -1.44
CA VAL A 131 -23.47 18.59 -1.88
C VAL A 131 -21.97 18.88 -1.94
N GLN A 132 -21.55 20.10 -2.29
CA GLN A 132 -20.14 20.48 -2.36
C GLN A 132 -19.52 20.54 -0.96
N THR A 133 -20.27 21.09 0.00
CA THR A 133 -19.88 21.12 1.41
C THR A 133 -19.82 19.72 2.02
N TYR A 134 -20.80 18.86 1.72
CA TYR A 134 -20.80 17.47 2.18
C TYR A 134 -19.66 16.67 1.54
N ALA A 135 -19.38 16.92 0.25
CA ALA A 135 -18.25 16.32 -0.46
C ALA A 135 -16.91 16.73 0.16
N LEU A 136 -16.75 18.01 0.52
CA LEU A 136 -15.57 18.50 1.26
C LEU A 136 -15.36 17.72 2.55
N TYR A 137 -16.39 17.60 3.39
CA TYR A 137 -16.27 16.89 4.67
C TYR A 137 -16.02 15.40 4.47
N TYR A 138 -16.76 14.75 3.57
CA TYR A 138 -16.57 13.34 3.23
C TYR A 138 -15.15 13.05 2.76
N TRP A 139 -14.65 13.85 1.84
CA TRP A 139 -13.32 13.73 1.25
C TRP A 139 -12.22 13.97 2.29
N SER A 140 -12.36 15.04 3.07
CA SER A 140 -11.38 15.40 4.10
C SER A 140 -11.34 14.33 5.19
N LEU A 141 -12.51 13.85 5.63
CA LEU A 141 -12.62 12.75 6.60
C LEU A 141 -11.97 11.47 6.05
N HIS A 142 -12.16 11.16 4.76
CA HIS A 142 -11.51 10.03 4.11
C HIS A 142 -9.99 10.10 4.25
N TYR A 143 -9.37 11.15 3.73
CA TYR A 143 -7.91 11.24 3.71
C TYR A 143 -7.31 11.45 5.09
N PHE A 144 -8.01 12.17 5.99
CA PHE A 144 -7.63 12.25 7.39
C PHE A 144 -7.62 10.87 8.05
N LYS A 145 -8.70 10.08 7.91
CA LYS A 145 -8.75 8.69 8.37
C LYS A 145 -7.59 7.88 7.79
N ARG A 146 -7.31 7.96 6.49
CA ARG A 146 -6.19 7.22 5.85
C ARG A 146 -4.83 7.56 6.45
N ILE A 147 -4.60 8.84 6.79
CA ILE A 147 -3.39 9.29 7.48
C ILE A 147 -3.34 8.72 8.91
N MET A 148 -4.43 8.82 9.67
CA MET A 148 -4.50 8.27 11.03
C MET A 148 -4.30 6.75 11.03
N GLU A 149 -4.94 6.01 10.11
CA GLU A 149 -4.74 4.58 9.94
C GLU A 149 -3.27 4.23 9.66
N THR A 150 -2.58 5.05 8.86
CA THR A 150 -1.17 4.85 8.54
C THR A 150 -0.27 4.88 9.76
N PHE A 151 -0.52 5.78 10.71
CA PHE A 151 0.31 5.91 11.91
C PHE A 151 -0.14 5.01 13.07
N PHE A 152 -1.45 4.80 13.23
CA PHE A 152 -2.00 4.19 14.46
C PHE A 152 -2.56 2.78 14.26
N VAL A 153 -2.90 2.39 13.02
CA VAL A 153 -3.57 1.10 12.73
C VAL A 153 -2.68 0.16 11.93
N HIS A 154 -2.08 0.63 10.84
CA HIS A 154 -1.34 -0.21 9.91
C HIS A 154 -0.05 -0.78 10.53
N ARG A 155 0.13 -2.10 10.40
CA ARG A 155 1.39 -2.80 10.66
C ARG A 155 1.96 -3.22 9.31
N PHE A 156 3.08 -2.65 8.86
CA PHE A 156 3.67 -2.95 7.55
C PHE A 156 4.53 -4.23 7.57
N SER A 157 4.52 -5.00 6.48
CA SER A 157 5.35 -6.23 6.36
C SER A 157 6.77 -5.97 5.91
N HIS A 158 6.98 -4.85 5.23
CA HIS A 158 8.29 -4.35 4.85
C HIS A 158 8.48 -3.02 5.55
N ALA A 159 9.69 -2.75 6.04
CA ALA A 159 9.98 -1.50 6.73
C ALA A 159 9.96 -0.31 5.75
N THR A 160 10.47 -0.50 4.54
CA THR A 160 10.71 0.59 3.59
C THR A 160 10.27 0.31 2.16
N SER A 161 10.12 1.39 1.39
CA SER A 161 9.81 1.42 -0.04
C SER A 161 10.82 2.32 -0.76
N PRO A 162 11.10 2.09 -2.05
CA PRO A 162 11.88 3.01 -2.87
C PRO A 162 11.29 4.43 -2.88
N LEU A 163 12.15 5.44 -2.74
CA LEU A 163 11.75 6.84 -2.71
C LEU A 163 10.97 7.28 -3.97
N SER A 164 11.32 6.73 -5.13
CA SER A 164 10.58 6.99 -6.39
C SER A 164 9.10 6.63 -6.32
N ASN A 165 8.71 5.66 -5.48
CA ASN A 165 7.31 5.32 -5.29
C ASN A 165 6.53 6.45 -4.59
N VAL A 166 7.19 7.28 -3.76
CA VAL A 166 6.54 8.45 -3.14
C VAL A 166 6.07 9.41 -4.22
N PHE A 167 6.96 9.78 -5.15
CA PHE A 167 6.62 10.70 -6.24
C PHE A 167 5.54 10.14 -7.15
N ARG A 168 5.62 8.86 -7.54
CA ARG A 168 4.60 8.23 -8.38
C ARG A 168 3.23 8.22 -7.68
N ASN A 169 3.20 7.87 -6.40
CA ASN A 169 1.97 7.79 -5.65
C ASN A 169 1.39 9.19 -5.40
N CYS A 170 2.21 10.17 -5.02
CA CYS A 170 1.77 11.56 -4.88
C CYS A 170 1.21 12.08 -6.21
N ALA A 171 1.91 11.89 -7.33
CA ALA A 171 1.41 12.30 -8.64
C ALA A 171 0.03 11.71 -8.95
N TYR A 172 -0.17 10.40 -8.70
CA TYR A 172 -1.47 9.76 -8.87
C TYR A 172 -2.55 10.37 -7.96
N TYR A 173 -2.34 10.34 -6.65
CA TYR A 173 -3.36 10.74 -5.67
C TYR A 173 -3.67 12.24 -5.75
N TRP A 174 -2.63 13.08 -5.87
CA TRP A 174 -2.79 14.53 -5.88
C TRP A 174 -3.47 15.00 -7.17
N THR A 175 -3.13 14.40 -8.31
CA THR A 175 -3.78 14.75 -9.59
C THR A 175 -5.24 14.35 -9.59
N PHE A 176 -5.57 13.11 -9.20
CA PHE A 176 -6.98 12.70 -9.08
C PHE A 176 -7.74 13.52 -8.05
N GLY A 177 -7.09 13.83 -6.91
CA GLY A 177 -7.69 14.67 -5.88
C GLY A 177 -8.00 16.08 -6.36
N ALA A 178 -7.06 16.73 -7.05
CA ALA A 178 -7.28 18.04 -7.65
C ALA A 178 -8.35 17.98 -8.75
N TRP A 179 -8.34 16.94 -9.60
CA TRP A 179 -9.30 16.79 -10.68
C TRP A 179 -10.73 16.64 -10.15
N ILE A 180 -10.96 15.77 -9.16
CA ILE A 180 -12.27 15.60 -8.54
C ILE A 180 -12.69 16.87 -7.81
N ALA A 181 -11.79 17.47 -7.03
CA ALA A 181 -12.06 18.70 -6.31
C ALA A 181 -12.45 19.83 -7.25
N TYR A 182 -11.77 19.98 -8.38
CA TYR A 182 -12.08 20.97 -9.40
C TYR A 182 -13.52 20.81 -9.89
N TYR A 183 -13.90 19.63 -10.37
CA TYR A 183 -15.23 19.40 -10.97
C TYR A 183 -16.37 19.47 -9.97
N VAL A 184 -16.20 18.89 -8.77
CA VAL A 184 -17.26 18.95 -7.74
C VAL A 184 -17.47 20.38 -7.25
N ASN A 185 -16.39 21.16 -7.09
CA ASN A 185 -16.48 22.52 -6.54
C ASN A 185 -16.63 23.61 -7.62
N HIS A 186 -16.66 23.23 -8.90
CA HIS A 186 -16.74 24.14 -10.03
C HIS A 186 -18.00 25.02 -9.94
N PRO A 187 -17.95 26.31 -10.31
CA PRO A 187 -19.12 27.18 -10.31
C PRO A 187 -20.28 26.73 -11.21
N LEU A 188 -19.99 25.95 -12.26
CA LEU A 188 -20.98 25.35 -13.16
C LEU A 188 -21.47 23.96 -12.71
N TYR A 189 -21.09 23.52 -11.52
CA TYR A 189 -21.51 22.23 -11.00
C TYR A 189 -23.02 22.21 -10.72
N THR A 190 -23.72 21.23 -11.28
CA THR A 190 -25.17 21.04 -11.07
C THR A 190 -25.39 19.92 -10.05
N PRO A 191 -26.02 20.20 -8.89
CA PRO A 191 -26.24 19.19 -7.87
C PRO A 191 -27.34 18.20 -8.26
N VAL A 192 -27.26 16.99 -7.70
CA VAL A 192 -28.34 16.01 -7.71
C VAL A 192 -29.47 16.40 -6.74
N SER A 193 -30.57 15.63 -6.71
CA SER A 193 -31.64 15.85 -5.73
C SER A 193 -31.14 15.67 -4.29
N ASP A 194 -31.76 16.38 -3.34
CA ASP A 194 -31.41 16.31 -1.92
C ASP A 194 -31.46 14.87 -1.37
N LEU A 195 -32.47 14.09 -1.75
CA LEU A 195 -32.61 12.69 -1.36
C LEU A 195 -31.44 11.85 -1.90
N GLN A 196 -31.10 12.00 -3.19
CA GLN A 196 -30.01 11.23 -3.80
C GLN A 196 -28.66 11.57 -3.17
N MET A 197 -28.39 12.86 -2.91
CA MET A 197 -27.21 13.33 -2.21
C MET A 197 -27.09 12.65 -0.84
N LYS A 198 -28.15 12.70 -0.03
CA LYS A 198 -28.17 12.12 1.32
C LYS A 198 -27.96 10.62 1.31
N VAL A 199 -28.65 9.89 0.42
CA VAL A 199 -28.48 8.44 0.26
C VAL A 199 -27.06 8.08 -0.15
N GLY A 200 -26.50 8.78 -1.14
CA GLY A 200 -25.14 8.54 -1.63
C GLY A 200 -24.09 8.74 -0.53
N PHE A 201 -24.13 9.86 0.19
CA PHE A 201 -23.19 10.12 1.29
C PHE A 201 -23.40 9.19 2.49
N ALA A 202 -24.65 8.85 2.84
CA ALA A 202 -24.93 7.91 3.94
C ALA A 202 -24.37 6.52 3.64
N PHE A 203 -24.63 6.00 2.43
CA PHE A 203 -24.05 4.74 1.97
C PHE A 203 -22.53 4.78 1.92
N GLY A 204 -21.97 5.88 1.37
CA GLY A 204 -20.53 6.11 1.31
C GLY A 204 -19.88 6.12 2.70
N LEU A 205 -20.51 6.77 3.68
CA LEU A 205 -19.99 6.88 5.04
C LEU A 205 -20.03 5.54 5.78
N LEU A 206 -21.12 4.77 5.62
CA LEU A 206 -21.22 3.41 6.15
C LEU A 206 -20.09 2.52 5.61
N CYS A 207 -19.80 2.63 4.32
CA CYS A 207 -18.72 1.89 3.67
C CYS A 207 -17.34 2.35 4.15
N GLN A 208 -17.16 3.65 4.41
CA GLN A 208 -15.93 4.20 4.98
C GLN A 208 -15.65 3.71 6.42
N VAL A 209 -16.68 3.63 7.25
CA VAL A 209 -16.60 3.02 8.60
C VAL A 209 -16.31 1.53 8.49
N SER A 210 -16.96 0.83 7.56
CA SER A 210 -16.72 -0.59 7.30
C SER A 210 -15.28 -0.85 6.84
N ASN A 211 -14.71 0.05 6.03
CA ASN A 211 -13.31 0.00 5.59
C ASN A 211 -12.34 0.19 6.78
N PHE A 212 -12.61 1.15 7.67
CA PHE A 212 -11.84 1.31 8.91
C PHE A 212 -11.83 0.02 9.74
N TYR A 213 -13.02 -0.56 9.93
CA TYR A 213 -13.15 -1.81 10.68
C TYR A 213 -12.38 -2.97 10.02
N CYS A 214 -12.40 -3.05 8.69
CA CYS A 214 -11.56 -4.02 7.96
C CYS A 214 -10.06 -3.82 8.23
N HIS A 215 -9.57 -2.58 8.33
CA HIS A 215 -8.17 -2.31 8.66
C HIS A 215 -7.81 -2.70 10.09
N ILE A 216 -8.72 -2.52 11.05
CA ILE A 216 -8.54 -3.02 12.43
C ILE A 216 -8.42 -4.56 12.44
N LEU A 217 -9.29 -5.26 11.72
CA LEU A 217 -9.21 -6.73 11.60
C LEU A 217 -7.90 -7.16 10.93
N LEU A 218 -7.44 -6.45 9.90
CA LEU A 218 -6.16 -6.78 9.25
C LEU A 218 -4.95 -6.52 10.15
N ARG A 219 -5.03 -5.55 11.07
CA ARG A 219 -3.97 -5.28 12.06
C ARG A 219 -3.80 -6.45 13.02
N SER A 220 -4.88 -7.08 13.47
CA SER A 220 -4.82 -8.17 14.46
C SER A 220 -4.19 -9.46 13.92
N LEU A 221 -4.17 -9.65 12.60
CA LEU A 221 -3.53 -10.80 11.94
C LEU A 221 -2.00 -10.78 11.98
N ARG A 222 -1.38 -9.70 12.46
CA ARG A 222 0.07 -9.60 12.59
C ARG A 222 0.42 -9.54 14.05
N SER A 223 1.12 -10.55 14.57
CA SER A 223 1.83 -10.44 15.84
C SER A 223 2.88 -9.31 15.76
N SER A 224 3.21 -8.70 16.90
CA SER A 224 4.25 -7.65 17.01
C SER A 224 5.60 -8.10 16.45
N ASP A 225 5.87 -9.41 16.46
CA ASP A 225 7.18 -9.97 16.17
C ASP A 225 7.40 -10.34 14.70
N GLY A 226 6.37 -10.17 13.85
CA GLY A 226 6.42 -10.47 12.42
C GLY A 226 6.11 -11.94 12.14
N GLY A 227 4.83 -12.24 11.93
CA GLY A 227 4.36 -13.57 11.54
C GLY A 227 4.17 -13.74 10.03
N GLY A 228 4.11 -15.01 9.59
CA GLY A 228 3.79 -15.39 8.22
C GLY A 228 2.39 -14.93 7.77
N TYR A 229 2.04 -15.19 6.50
CA TYR A 229 0.70 -14.87 6.01
C TYR A 229 -0.36 -15.65 6.80
N GLN A 230 -1.48 -15.00 7.10
CA GLN A 230 -2.67 -15.58 7.74
C GLN A 230 -3.93 -15.32 6.89
N ILE A 231 -4.94 -16.18 7.05
CA ILE A 231 -6.25 -15.98 6.42
C ILE A 231 -7.06 -14.98 7.27
N PRO A 232 -7.56 -13.87 6.71
CA PRO A 232 -8.43 -12.96 7.43
C PRO A 232 -9.81 -13.59 7.67
N TYR A 233 -10.37 -13.42 8.87
CA TYR A 233 -11.72 -13.84 9.25
C TYR A 233 -12.46 -12.70 9.94
N GLY A 234 -13.79 -12.78 9.96
CA GLY A 234 -14.68 -11.79 10.58
C GLY A 234 -15.24 -10.77 9.58
N PHE A 235 -16.46 -10.29 9.86
CA PHE A 235 -17.17 -9.33 9.01
C PHE A 235 -17.21 -9.79 7.54
N LEU A 236 -17.02 -8.88 6.59
CA LEU A 236 -16.99 -9.15 5.17
C LEU A 236 -15.84 -10.09 4.75
N PHE A 237 -14.78 -10.26 5.57
CA PHE A 237 -13.72 -11.22 5.23
C PHE A 237 -14.24 -12.65 5.21
N ASN A 238 -15.39 -12.96 5.82
CA ASN A 238 -16.00 -14.28 5.73
C ASN A 238 -16.49 -14.62 4.31
N ILE A 239 -16.86 -13.60 3.52
CA ILE A 239 -17.46 -13.77 2.18
C ILE A 239 -16.55 -13.31 1.03
N VAL A 240 -15.70 -12.30 1.27
CA VAL A 240 -14.77 -11.75 0.28
C VAL A 240 -13.33 -11.79 0.78
N THR A 241 -12.37 -11.91 -0.13
CA THR A 241 -10.96 -12.02 0.21
C THR A 241 -10.35 -10.68 0.62
N CYS A 242 -10.72 -9.60 -0.07
CA CYS A 242 -10.21 -8.26 0.19
C CYS A 242 -11.35 -7.31 0.60
N ALA A 243 -11.99 -7.59 1.74
CA ALA A 243 -13.10 -6.78 2.26
C ALA A 243 -12.79 -5.28 2.38
N ASN A 244 -11.55 -4.94 2.73
CA ASN A 244 -11.11 -3.55 2.79
C ASN A 244 -11.17 -2.87 1.41
N TYR A 245 -10.81 -3.55 0.33
CA TYR A 245 -10.92 -3.00 -1.03
C TYR A 245 -12.38 -2.96 -1.51
N THR A 246 -13.20 -3.95 -1.14
CA THR A 246 -14.64 -3.96 -1.44
C THR A 246 -15.33 -2.73 -0.87
N THR A 247 -15.12 -2.49 0.43
CA THR A 247 -15.69 -1.34 1.15
C THR A 247 -15.12 -0.02 0.63
N GLU A 248 -13.84 0.03 0.26
CA GLU A 248 -13.24 1.20 -0.39
C GLU A 248 -13.93 1.52 -1.73
N ILE A 249 -14.17 0.54 -2.60
CA ILE A 249 -14.83 0.77 -3.89
C ILE A 249 -16.28 1.25 -3.67
N TYR A 250 -17.03 0.60 -2.78
CA TYR A 250 -18.41 0.99 -2.50
C TYR A 250 -18.53 2.37 -1.84
N GLN A 251 -17.55 2.79 -1.04
CA GLN A 251 -17.56 4.15 -0.50
C GLN A 251 -17.49 5.19 -1.62
N TRP A 252 -16.65 4.95 -2.64
CA TRP A 252 -16.50 5.82 -3.79
C TRP A 252 -17.69 5.75 -4.74
N LEU A 253 -18.39 4.61 -4.79
CA LEU A 253 -19.70 4.51 -5.43
C LEU A 253 -20.72 5.43 -4.75
N GLY A 254 -20.80 5.41 -3.42
CA GLY A 254 -21.66 6.33 -2.66
C GLY A 254 -21.33 7.80 -2.91
N PHE A 255 -20.05 8.16 -2.91
CA PHE A 255 -19.59 9.50 -3.28
C PHE A 255 -20.03 9.91 -4.69
N ASN A 256 -19.95 8.99 -5.66
CA ASN A 256 -20.37 9.27 -7.04
C ASN A 256 -21.89 9.31 -7.23
N ILE A 257 -22.66 8.55 -6.44
CA ILE A 257 -24.13 8.70 -6.39
C ILE A 257 -24.50 10.11 -5.90
N ALA A 258 -23.79 10.62 -4.90
CA ALA A 258 -24.06 11.94 -4.33
C ALA A 258 -23.56 13.10 -5.19
N THR A 259 -22.43 12.95 -5.89
CA THR A 259 -21.79 14.06 -6.62
C THR A 259 -21.99 14.04 -8.13
N GLN A 260 -22.14 12.86 -8.75
CA GLN A 260 -22.33 12.68 -10.19
C GLN A 260 -21.36 13.48 -11.09
N THR A 261 -20.06 13.33 -10.86
CA THR A 261 -19.04 13.91 -11.76
C THR A 261 -18.35 12.84 -12.60
N ILE A 262 -18.03 13.17 -13.87
CA ILE A 262 -17.23 12.29 -14.73
C ILE A 262 -15.87 12.00 -14.08
N ALA A 263 -15.24 13.03 -13.50
CA ALA A 263 -13.96 12.90 -12.80
C ALA A 263 -14.03 11.86 -11.66
N GLY A 264 -15.09 11.90 -10.84
CA GLY A 264 -15.31 10.93 -9.78
C GLY A 264 -15.55 9.51 -10.29
N CYS A 265 -16.33 9.35 -11.36
CA CYS A 265 -16.62 8.05 -11.95
C CYS A 265 -15.37 7.41 -12.56
N VAL A 266 -14.56 8.19 -13.29
CA VAL A 266 -13.28 7.73 -13.87
C VAL A 266 -12.31 7.33 -12.77
N PHE A 267 -12.17 8.15 -11.72
CA PHE A 267 -11.34 7.80 -10.57
C PHE A 267 -11.77 6.49 -9.92
N MET A 268 -13.07 6.31 -9.66
CA MET A 268 -13.59 5.08 -9.07
C MET A 268 -13.28 3.86 -9.95
N ALA A 269 -13.47 3.96 -11.26
CA ALA A 269 -13.18 2.88 -12.19
C ALA A 269 -11.68 2.51 -12.21
N VAL A 270 -10.80 3.51 -12.27
CA VAL A 270 -9.34 3.31 -12.24
C VAL A 270 -8.91 2.70 -10.90
N ALA A 271 -9.39 3.24 -9.78
CA ALA A 271 -9.08 2.74 -8.45
C ALA A 271 -9.57 1.29 -8.25
N ALA A 272 -10.79 0.99 -8.72
CA ALA A 272 -11.37 -0.36 -8.68
C ALA A 272 -10.54 -1.35 -9.51
N ALA A 273 -10.09 -0.98 -10.72
CA ALA A 273 -9.26 -1.84 -11.56
C ALA A 273 -7.91 -2.16 -10.88
N ILE A 274 -7.23 -1.15 -10.33
CA ILE A 274 -5.95 -1.30 -9.62
C ILE A 274 -6.13 -2.23 -8.41
N MET A 275 -7.14 -1.96 -7.56
CA MET A 275 -7.41 -2.77 -6.37
C MET A 275 -7.81 -4.21 -6.72
N THR A 276 -8.56 -4.41 -7.81
CA THR A 276 -8.95 -5.74 -8.30
C THR A 276 -7.73 -6.56 -8.69
N ASN A 277 -6.78 -5.97 -9.42
CA ASN A 277 -5.54 -6.66 -9.77
C ASN A 277 -4.75 -7.07 -8.51
N TRP A 278 -4.65 -6.17 -7.52
CA TRP A 278 -4.00 -6.48 -6.24
C TRP A 278 -4.73 -7.57 -5.44
N ALA A 279 -6.05 -7.57 -5.44
CA ALA A 279 -6.84 -8.58 -4.77
C ALA A 279 -6.71 -9.95 -5.43
N LEU A 280 -6.73 -10.03 -6.76
CA LEU A 280 -6.49 -11.28 -7.50
C LEU A 280 -5.11 -11.86 -7.19
N ALA A 281 -4.08 -11.01 -7.10
CA ALA A 281 -2.75 -11.45 -6.68
C ALA A 281 -2.74 -11.96 -5.23
N LYS A 282 -3.41 -11.25 -4.31
CA LYS A 282 -3.52 -11.66 -2.89
C LYS A 282 -4.30 -12.98 -2.74
N HIS A 283 -5.42 -13.12 -3.44
CA HIS A 283 -6.26 -14.31 -3.42
C HIS A 283 -5.52 -15.54 -3.94
N ARG A 284 -4.84 -15.43 -5.10
CA ARG A 284 -4.00 -16.52 -5.63
C ARG A 284 -2.90 -16.93 -4.66
N ARG A 285 -2.25 -15.97 -4.01
CA ARG A 285 -1.22 -16.26 -3.00
C ARG A 285 -1.79 -17.00 -1.80
N LEU A 286 -2.93 -16.56 -1.26
CA LEU A 286 -3.56 -17.22 -0.12
C LEU A 286 -3.99 -18.65 -0.46
N LYS A 287 -4.60 -18.87 -1.64
CA LYS A 287 -4.95 -20.24 -2.10
C LYS A 287 -3.74 -21.16 -2.24
N LYS A 288 -2.59 -20.63 -2.66
CA LYS A 288 -1.34 -21.41 -2.77
C LYS A 288 -0.72 -21.74 -1.40
N LEU A 289 -0.78 -20.78 -0.46
CA LEU A 289 -0.22 -20.98 0.88
C LEU A 289 -1.10 -21.88 1.75
N PHE A 290 -2.40 -21.86 1.50
CA PHE A 290 -3.43 -22.58 2.25
C PHE A 290 -4.18 -23.53 1.31
N ASP A 291 -3.46 -24.50 0.76
CA ASP A 291 -3.98 -25.44 -0.25
C ASP A 291 -4.65 -26.69 0.35
N GLY A 292 -4.54 -26.90 1.66
CA GLY A 292 -5.07 -28.09 2.33
C GLY A 292 -4.16 -29.32 2.24
N LYS A 293 -2.94 -29.20 1.68
CA LYS A 293 -2.00 -30.32 1.51
C LYS A 293 -0.96 -30.32 2.62
N GLU A 294 -0.38 -31.48 2.91
CA GLU A 294 0.73 -31.63 3.88
C GLU A 294 0.40 -31.04 5.27
N GLY A 295 -0.85 -31.20 5.73
CA GLY A 295 -1.31 -30.67 7.02
C GLY A 295 -1.56 -29.15 7.04
N ARG A 296 -1.42 -28.44 5.91
CA ARG A 296 -1.72 -27.00 5.81
C ARG A 296 -3.24 -26.76 5.84
N PRO A 297 -3.72 -25.63 6.41
CA PRO A 297 -5.13 -25.29 6.35
C PRO A 297 -5.58 -25.01 4.91
N ARG A 298 -6.87 -25.24 4.62
CA ARG A 298 -7.47 -24.99 3.31
C ARG A 298 -8.12 -23.61 3.26
N TYR A 299 -7.81 -22.82 2.22
CA TYR A 299 -8.43 -21.53 2.00
C TYR A 299 -9.94 -21.68 1.71
N PRO A 300 -10.82 -20.94 2.39
CA PRO A 300 -12.27 -21.03 2.18
C PRO A 300 -12.69 -20.48 0.82
N ARG A 301 -13.80 -20.98 0.27
CA ARG A 301 -14.39 -20.44 -0.97
C ARG A 301 -14.99 -19.07 -0.69
N ARG A 302 -14.42 -18.04 -1.32
CA ARG A 302 -14.81 -16.63 -1.16
C ARG A 302 -14.72 -15.92 -2.50
N TRP A 303 -15.54 -14.88 -2.66
CA TRP A 303 -15.35 -13.89 -3.72
C TRP A 303 -14.01 -13.17 -3.52
N VAL A 304 -13.48 -12.57 -4.57
CA VAL A 304 -12.22 -11.83 -4.52
C VAL A 304 -12.47 -10.42 -3.96
N ILE A 305 -13.42 -9.68 -4.55
CA ILE A 305 -13.80 -8.32 -4.11
C ILE A 305 -15.32 -8.12 -4.13
N LEU A 306 -16.01 -8.22 -5.27
CA LEU A 306 -17.37 -7.69 -5.44
C LEU A 306 -18.38 -8.84 -5.55
N PRO A 307 -19.09 -9.28 -4.51
CA PRO A 307 -20.15 -10.27 -4.71
C PRO A 307 -21.28 -9.68 -5.58
N PRO A 308 -21.87 -10.41 -6.55
CA PRO A 308 -21.56 -11.77 -7.02
C PRO A 308 -20.61 -11.83 -8.24
N PHE A 309 -19.84 -10.78 -8.51
CA PHE A 309 -18.90 -10.67 -9.63
C PHE A 309 -17.44 -10.58 -9.13
N LEU A 310 -16.68 -11.68 -9.25
CA LEU A 310 -15.27 -11.85 -8.82
C LEU A 310 -15.06 -12.16 -7.35
#